data_AF-A0A8T4ZE33-F1
#
_entry.id   AF-A0A8T4ZE33-F1
#
_cell.length_a   1.000
_cell.length_b   1.000
_cell.length_c   1.000
_cell.angle_alpha   90.00
_cell.angle_beta   90.00
_cell.angle_gamma   90.00
#
_symmetry.space_group_name_H-M   'P 1'
#
loop_
_entity.id
_entity.type
_entity.pdbx_description
1 polymer ?
#
loop_
_entity_poly.entity_id
_entity_poly.type
_entity_poly.pdbx_seq_one_letter_code
_entity_poly.pdbx_strand_id
1 'polypeptide(L)'
;MPRMDSSEEGLRIFQSILSPWYKSLEDPQETQRQVLQDLIRGYEKTLYGKRHNASEIEGEADFRAHFPIVNYRELNPYLAEVREGNYSAFLSEPLLCWVMTRGSTGVAKVLPATKTHLEHI
;
A
#
# COMPACT_ATOMS: atom_id res chain seq x y z
N MET A 1 -38.21 -16.51 -10.73
CA MET A 1 -37.12 -16.22 -9.77
C MET A 1 -37.68 -15.34 -8.67
N PRO A 2 -37.56 -15.70 -7.39
CA PRO A 2 -37.99 -14.81 -6.32
C PRO A 2 -37.01 -13.62 -6.25
N ARG A 3 -37.56 -12.40 -6.22
CA ARG A 3 -36.76 -11.19 -5.96
C ARG A 3 -36.34 -11.22 -4.49
N MET A 4 -35.05 -11.11 -4.23
CA MET A 4 -34.52 -10.91 -2.88
C MET A 4 -35.02 -9.56 -2.33
N ASP A 5 -35.29 -9.52 -1.03
CA ASP A 5 -35.70 -8.30 -0.33
C ASP A 5 -34.52 -7.30 -0.28
N SER A 6 -34.82 -6.04 -0.62
CA SER A 6 -33.91 -4.89 -0.51
C SER A 6 -33.21 -4.79 0.86
N SER A 7 -33.83 -5.27 1.92
CA SER A 7 -33.26 -5.29 3.28
C SER A 7 -32.15 -6.34 3.44
N GLU A 8 -32.32 -7.53 2.86
CA GLU A 8 -31.32 -8.60 2.89
C GLU A 8 -30.10 -8.28 2.02
N GLU A 9 -30.32 -7.61 0.88
CA GLU A 9 -29.25 -7.16 0.00
C GLU A 9 -28.37 -6.10 0.68
N GLY A 10 -29.00 -5.14 1.38
CA GLY A 10 -28.29 -4.17 2.21
C GLY A 10 -27.43 -4.83 3.29
N LEU A 11 -28.00 -5.80 4.02
CA LEU A 11 -27.27 -6.49 5.09
C LEU A 11 -26.04 -7.24 4.58
N ARG A 12 -26.13 -7.88 3.40
CA ARG A 12 -25.00 -8.57 2.76
C ARG A 12 -23.89 -7.59 2.36
N ILE A 13 -24.25 -6.43 1.82
CA ILE A 13 -23.27 -5.38 1.47
C ILE A 13 -22.54 -4.91 2.74
N PHE A 14 -23.27 -4.61 3.82
CA PHE A 14 -22.67 -4.22 5.10
C PHE A 14 -21.75 -5.30 5.66
N GLN A 15 -22.17 -6.56 5.63
CA GLN A 15 -21.34 -7.68 6.08
C GLN A 15 -20.06 -7.81 5.24
N SER A 16 -20.13 -7.65 3.92
CA SER A 16 -18.96 -7.67 3.03
C SER A 16 -17.94 -6.59 3.39
N ILE A 17 -18.42 -5.37 3.70
CA ILE A 17 -17.55 -4.24 4.05
C ILE A 17 -16.92 -4.41 5.45
N LEU A 18 -17.69 -4.90 6.42
CA LEU A 18 -17.23 -4.96 7.82
C LEU A 18 -16.48 -6.24 8.19
N SER A 19 -16.75 -7.36 7.51
CA SER A 19 -16.14 -8.65 7.86
C SER A 19 -14.60 -8.64 7.83
N PRO A 20 -13.92 -8.02 6.84
CA PRO A 20 -12.46 -7.93 6.85
C PRO A 20 -11.91 -7.16 8.06
N TRP A 21 -12.64 -6.14 8.52
CA TRP A 21 -12.25 -5.35 9.69
C TRP A 21 -12.38 -6.15 10.99
N TYR A 22 -13.48 -6.89 11.18
CA TYR A 22 -13.59 -7.74 12.37
C TYR A 22 -12.56 -8.86 12.38
N LYS A 23 -12.34 -9.52 11.23
CA LYS A 23 -11.31 -10.57 11.10
C LYS A 23 -9.91 -10.05 11.39
N SER A 24 -9.57 -8.84 10.96
CA SER A 24 -8.25 -8.27 11.23
C SER A 24 -8.00 -7.98 12.72
N LEU A 25 -9.07 -7.81 13.51
CA LEU A 25 -8.99 -7.57 14.95
C LEU A 25 -8.92 -8.86 15.77
N GLU A 26 -9.32 -10.00 15.22
CA GLU A 26 -9.23 -11.31 15.89
C GLU A 26 -7.76 -11.73 16.11
N ASP A 27 -6.92 -11.51 15.10
CA ASP A 27 -5.46 -11.67 15.19
C ASP A 27 -4.72 -10.54 14.44
N PRO A 28 -4.46 -9.41 15.13
CA PRO A 28 -3.79 -8.27 14.53
C PRO A 28 -2.35 -8.56 14.11
N GLN A 29 -1.66 -9.46 14.83
CA GLN A 29 -0.26 -9.77 14.55
C GLN A 29 -0.14 -10.53 13.24
N GLU A 30 -0.94 -11.58 13.08
CA GLU A 30 -1.00 -12.36 11.84
C GLU A 30 -1.49 -11.50 10.67
N THR A 31 -2.47 -10.63 10.91
CA THR A 31 -2.96 -9.73 9.87
C THR A 31 -1.88 -8.75 9.41
N GLN A 32 -1.11 -8.15 10.32
CA GLN A 32 0.01 -7.27 9.94
C GLN A 32 1.11 -8.04 9.20
N ARG A 33 1.39 -9.30 9.58
CA ARG A 33 2.34 -10.17 8.87
C ARG A 33 1.90 -10.38 7.42
N GLN A 34 0.61 -10.63 7.18
CA GLN A 34 0.08 -10.80 5.82
C GLN A 34 0.16 -9.49 5.01
N VAL A 35 -0.21 -8.36 5.62
CA VAL A 35 -0.10 -7.04 4.96
C VAL A 35 1.36 -6.75 4.57
N LEU A 36 2.31 -7.03 5.45
CA LEU A 36 3.74 -6.87 5.14
C LEU A 36 4.14 -7.74 3.94
N GLN A 37 3.78 -9.02 3.93
CA GLN A 37 4.10 -9.93 2.81
C GLN A 37 3.50 -9.45 1.49
N ASP A 38 2.28 -8.92 1.50
CA ASP A 38 1.61 -8.40 0.31
C ASP A 38 2.36 -7.17 -0.24
N LEU A 39 2.75 -6.26 0.64
CA LEU A 39 3.54 -5.07 0.29
C LEU A 39 4.91 -5.46 -0.27
N ILE A 40 5.62 -6.39 0.38
CA ILE A 40 6.94 -6.85 -0.08
C ILE A 40 6.87 -7.50 -1.46
N ARG A 41 5.88 -8.34 -1.74
CA ARG A 41 5.65 -8.91 -3.09
C ARG A 41 5.44 -7.84 -4.16
N GLY A 42 4.85 -6.71 -3.79
CA GLY A 42 4.78 -5.54 -4.67
C GLY A 42 6.15 -4.91 -4.88
N TYR A 43 6.87 -4.66 -3.79
CA TYR A 43 8.17 -3.97 -3.80
C TYR A 43 9.30 -4.78 -4.44
N GLU A 44 9.25 -6.11 -4.44
CA GLU A 44 10.16 -6.99 -5.21
C GLU A 44 10.25 -6.62 -6.70
N LYS A 45 9.16 -6.06 -7.25
CA LYS A 45 9.08 -5.64 -8.66
C LYS A 45 9.74 -4.28 -8.91
N THR A 46 10.07 -3.53 -7.87
CA THR A 46 10.59 -2.17 -7.94
C THR A 46 12.11 -2.13 -7.83
N LEU A 47 12.74 -1.08 -8.37
CA LEU A 47 14.18 -0.84 -8.19
C LEU A 47 14.50 -0.56 -6.71
N TYR A 48 13.64 0.17 -5.99
CA TYR A 48 13.79 0.40 -4.55
C TYR A 48 13.83 -0.92 -3.77
N GLY A 49 12.83 -1.80 -3.96
CA GLY A 49 12.79 -3.08 -3.27
C GLY A 49 13.95 -4.00 -3.64
N LYS A 50 14.41 -4.01 -4.90
CA LYS A 50 15.62 -4.75 -5.29
C LYS A 50 16.87 -4.26 -4.58
N ARG A 51 17.04 -2.94 -4.39
CA ARG A 51 18.16 -2.36 -3.63
C ARG A 51 18.12 -2.74 -2.14
N HIS A 52 16.93 -3.05 -1.62
CA HIS A 52 16.69 -3.46 -0.25
C HIS A 52 16.38 -4.97 -0.14
N ASN A 53 16.86 -5.79 -1.08
CA ASN A 53 16.72 -7.25 -1.07
C ASN A 53 15.30 -7.74 -0.72
N ALA A 54 14.26 -7.13 -1.28
CA ALA A 54 12.87 -7.45 -0.93
C ALA A 54 12.54 -8.94 -1.09
N SER A 55 13.17 -9.62 -2.06
CA SER A 55 12.98 -11.05 -2.32
C SER A 55 13.57 -11.98 -1.25
N GLU A 56 14.37 -11.44 -0.32
CA GLU A 56 14.98 -12.19 0.78
C GLU A 56 14.23 -12.01 2.11
N ILE A 57 13.11 -11.27 2.10
CA ILE A 57 12.34 -10.98 3.32
C ILE A 57 11.34 -12.10 3.58
N GLU A 58 11.56 -12.86 4.65
CA GLU A 58 10.63 -13.91 5.09
C GLU A 58 9.76 -13.44 6.27
N GLY A 59 10.21 -12.42 7.00
CA GLY A 59 9.45 -11.86 8.12
C GLY A 59 9.84 -10.44 8.52
N GLU A 60 9.23 -9.99 9.62
CA GLU A 60 9.41 -8.64 10.16
C GLU A 60 10.85 -8.31 10.55
N ALA A 61 11.64 -9.29 10.97
CA ALA A 61 13.04 -9.11 11.36
C ALA A 61 13.88 -8.78 10.13
N ASP A 62 13.71 -9.53 9.04
CA ASP A 62 14.42 -9.31 7.79
C ASP A 62 13.99 -7.98 7.16
N PHE A 63 12.69 -7.66 7.21
CA PHE A 63 12.19 -6.36 6.75
C PHE A 63 12.89 -5.22 7.48
N ARG A 64 12.95 -5.25 8.81
CA ARG A 64 13.62 -4.20 9.60
C ARG A 64 15.13 -4.13 9.33
N ALA A 65 15.77 -5.24 9.00
CA ALA A 65 17.19 -5.27 8.66
C ALA A 65 17.48 -4.67 7.27
N HIS A 66 16.59 -4.89 6.30
CA HIS A 66 16.82 -4.51 4.91
C HIS A 66 16.21 -3.16 4.51
N PHE A 67 15.09 -2.78 5.10
CA PHE A 67 14.38 -1.53 4.83
C PHE A 67 14.60 -0.52 5.97
N PRO A 68 15.50 0.47 5.80
CA PRO A 68 15.74 1.47 6.82
C PRO A 68 14.53 2.39 6.99
N ILE A 69 14.42 2.98 8.18
CA ILE A 69 13.47 4.08 8.42
C ILE A 69 13.94 5.29 7.61
N VAL A 70 13.11 5.76 6.69
CA VAL A 70 13.41 6.88 5.80
C VAL A 70 12.40 8.01 5.94
N ASN A 71 12.85 9.23 5.64
CA ASN A 71 12.02 10.42 5.57
C ASN A 71 11.73 10.83 4.11
N TYR A 72 10.82 11.79 3.93
CA TYR A 72 10.38 12.23 2.60
C TYR A 72 11.52 12.71 1.69
N ARG A 73 12.55 13.37 2.24
CA ARG A 73 13.67 13.88 1.43
C ARG A 73 14.51 12.74 0.86
N GLU A 74 14.63 11.65 1.60
CA GLU A 74 15.37 10.45 1.17
C GLU A 74 14.62 9.70 0.05
N LEU A 75 13.30 9.86 -0.03
CA LEU A 75 12.49 9.32 -1.13
C LEU A 75 12.51 10.19 -2.40
N ASN A 76 12.87 11.47 -2.30
CA ASN A 76 12.81 12.41 -3.43
C ASN A 76 13.55 11.95 -4.69
N PRO A 77 14.74 11.31 -4.64
CA PRO A 77 15.41 10.82 -5.85
C PRO A 77 14.53 9.82 -6.61
N TYR A 78 13.92 8.87 -5.92
CA TYR A 78 13.00 7.89 -6.51
C TYR A 78 11.73 8.55 -7.04
N LEU A 79 11.17 9.51 -6.30
CA LEU A 79 10.00 10.26 -6.74
C LEU A 79 10.29 11.16 -7.94
N ALA A 80 11.53 11.62 -8.13
CA ALA A 80 11.95 12.35 -9.32
C ALA A 80 12.00 11.40 -10.53
N GLU A 81 12.56 10.21 -10.39
CA GLU A 81 12.53 9.19 -11.45
C GLU A 81 11.10 8.83 -11.87
N VAL A 82 10.18 8.71 -10.91
CA VAL A 82 8.75 8.49 -11.18
C VAL A 82 8.13 9.64 -11.98
N ARG A 83 8.53 10.91 -11.72
CA ARG A 83 8.05 12.08 -12.49
C ARG A 83 8.54 12.07 -13.94
N GLU A 84 9.74 11.57 -14.17
CA GLU A 84 10.31 11.40 -15.52
C GLU A 84 9.76 10.16 -16.25
N GLY A 85 8.83 9.42 -15.63
CA GLY A 85 8.15 8.26 -16.24
C GLY A 85 8.78 6.91 -15.88
N ASN A 86 9.86 6.86 -15.10
CA ASN A 86 10.39 5.60 -14.58
C ASN A 86 9.60 5.15 -13.33
N TYR A 87 8.39 4.64 -13.53
CA TYR A 87 7.52 4.23 -12.43
C TYR A 87 8.12 3.12 -11.57
N SER A 88 8.81 2.17 -12.20
CA SER A 88 9.44 1.04 -11.50
C SER A 88 10.56 1.44 -10.54
N ALA A 89 11.03 2.70 -10.59
CA ALA A 89 11.95 3.24 -9.59
C ALA A 89 11.42 3.05 -8.17
N PHE A 90 10.10 3.19 -7.98
CA PHE A 90 9.47 3.13 -6.65
C PHE A 90 8.09 2.46 -6.63
N LEU A 91 7.37 2.45 -7.74
CA LEU A 91 5.99 1.96 -7.82
C LEU A 91 5.95 0.54 -8.39
N SER A 92 5.19 -0.33 -7.75
CA SER A 92 4.98 -1.72 -8.20
C SER A 92 4.03 -1.84 -9.39
N GLU A 93 3.34 -0.74 -9.73
CA GLU A 93 2.42 -0.62 -10.86
C GLU A 93 2.44 0.82 -11.41
N PRO A 94 1.87 1.10 -12.59
CA PRO A 94 1.88 2.44 -13.18
C PRO A 94 1.26 3.51 -12.27
N LEU A 95 1.80 4.72 -12.38
CA LEU A 95 1.24 5.90 -11.73
C LEU A 95 -0.17 6.18 -12.27
N LEU A 96 -1.12 6.44 -11.36
CA LEU A 96 -2.47 6.86 -11.71
C LEU A 96 -2.64 8.38 -11.57
N CYS A 97 -2.24 8.93 -10.43
CA CYS A 97 -2.27 10.37 -10.20
C CYS A 97 -1.27 10.79 -9.11
N TRP A 98 -1.08 12.11 -8.96
CA TRP A 98 -0.32 12.67 -7.84
C TRP A 98 -1.29 13.21 -6.79
N VAL A 99 -1.04 12.85 -5.54
CA VAL A 99 -1.80 13.35 -4.38
C VAL A 99 -0.93 14.29 -3.57
N MET A 100 -1.54 15.36 -3.05
CA MET A 100 -0.86 16.33 -2.19
C MET A 100 -1.33 16.16 -0.75
N THR A 101 -0.39 16.02 0.18
CA THR A 101 -0.71 15.99 1.61
C THR A 101 -0.97 17.41 2.10
N ARG A 102 -2.08 17.62 2.83
CA ARG A 102 -2.40 18.90 3.48
C ARG A 102 -1.54 19.07 4.74
N GLY A 103 -0.25 19.41 4.57
CA GLY A 103 0.60 19.82 5.70
C GLY A 103 0.23 21.23 6.16
N SER A 104 0.14 21.46 7.48
CA SER A 104 -0.27 22.76 8.06
C SER A 104 0.87 23.76 8.26
N THR A 105 2.14 23.35 8.12
CA THR A 105 3.31 24.18 8.50
C THR A 105 4.52 24.07 7.57
N GLY A 106 4.37 23.50 6.36
CA GLY A 106 5.49 23.36 5.41
C GLY A 106 5.07 23.15 3.95
N VAL A 107 6.06 23.03 3.06
CA VAL A 107 5.83 22.71 1.64
C VAL A 107 5.07 21.39 1.53
N ALA A 108 3.96 21.39 0.79
CA ALA A 108 3.14 20.21 0.62
C ALA A 108 3.96 19.05 0.01
N LYS A 109 3.86 17.87 0.63
CA LYS A 109 4.43 16.65 0.04
C LYS A 109 3.53 16.21 -1.09
N VAL A 110 4.15 15.90 -2.21
CA VAL A 110 3.48 15.34 -3.38
C VAL A 110 3.89 13.87 -3.48
N LEU A 111 2.92 12.98 -3.40
CA LEU A 111 3.10 11.54 -3.40
C LEU A 111 2.40 10.92 -4.61
N PRO A 112 2.98 9.89 -5.22
CA PRO A 112 2.34 9.15 -6.29
C PRO A 112 1.24 8.26 -5.70
N ALA A 113 0.10 8.20 -6.39
CA ALA A 113 -0.99 7.28 -6.11
C ALA A 113 -1.17 6.33 -7.30
N THR A 114 -1.32 5.05 -6.98
CA THR A 114 -1.58 4.00 -7.96
C THR A 114 -3.04 3.55 -7.88
N LYS A 115 -3.47 2.69 -8.83
CA LYS A 115 -4.84 2.19 -8.85
C LYS A 115 -5.16 1.38 -7.58
N THR A 116 -4.28 0.44 -7.19
CA THR A 116 -4.46 -0.36 -5.98
C THR A 116 -4.53 0.52 -4.73
N HIS A 117 -3.75 1.62 -4.66
CA HIS A 117 -3.86 2.54 -3.54
C HIS A 117 -5.25 3.19 -3.45
N LEU A 118 -5.81 3.64 -4.58
CA LEU A 118 -7.13 4.28 -4.59
C LEU A 118 -8.29 3.32 -4.34
N GLU A 119 -8.12 2.02 -4.64
CA GLU A 119 -9.13 1.00 -4.33
C GLU A 119 -9.17 0.64 -2.83
N HIS A 120 -8.13 0.99 -2.08
CA HIS A 120 -8.04 0.74 -0.63
C HIS A 120 -8.45 1.93 0.25
N ILE A 121 -8.79 3.08 -0.34
CA ILE A 121 -9.26 4.29 0.38
C ILE A 121 -10.72 4.61 0.06
#